data_AF-A0A9Q4BAC3-F1
#
_entry.id   AF-A0A9Q4BAC3-F1
#
_cell.length_a   1.000
_cell.length_b   1.000
_cell.length_c   1.000
_cell.angle_alpha   90.00
_cell.angle_beta   90.00
_cell.angle_gamma   90.00
#
_symmetry.space_group_name_H-M   'P 1'
#
loop_
_entity.id
_entity.type
_entity.pdbx_description
1 polymer ?
#
loop_
_entity_poly.entity_id
_entity_poly.type
_entity_poly.pdbx_seq_one_letter_code
_entity_poly.pdbx_strand_id
1 'polypeptide(L)'
;MNFCTKLFSLLIHHQANADALLLSEQLDRQDQLALIFADFFQNITLDYSLTSLKKIDYYLSKVRNYFQLHNQQPKSIQEKLAYTDEITRVILRVGAYLGETLRQQNKNWIWVNTKEQICTDTGNLKMHRLILTDHIHKIDPMHVVMDLICAEEQPSSLYQYAKDVLGE
;
A
#
# COMPACT_ATOMS: atom_id res chain seq x y z
N MET A 1 -13.10 -15.17 -2.49
CA MET A 1 -12.82 -13.73 -2.28
C MET A 1 -12.35 -13.58 -0.83
N ASN A 2 -11.04 -13.43 -0.63
CA ASN A 2 -10.40 -13.59 0.68
C ASN A 2 -10.82 -12.50 1.66
N PHE A 3 -10.90 -12.84 2.96
CA PHE A 3 -11.23 -11.95 4.06
C PHE A 3 -10.39 -10.65 4.05
N CYS A 4 -9.13 -10.75 3.62
CA CYS A 4 -8.22 -9.62 3.41
C CYS A 4 -8.80 -8.59 2.42
N THR A 5 -9.36 -9.01 1.29
CA THR A 5 -9.84 -8.10 0.25
C THR A 5 -11.06 -7.28 0.70
N LYS A 6 -11.96 -7.88 1.49
CA LYS A 6 -13.16 -7.16 2.03
C LYS A 6 -12.80 -6.20 3.18
N LEU A 7 -11.85 -6.54 4.05
CA LEU A 7 -11.49 -5.72 5.21
C LEU A 7 -10.54 -4.57 4.87
N PHE A 8 -9.56 -4.82 4.00
CA PHE A 8 -8.58 -3.80 3.64
C PHE A 8 -9.09 -2.79 2.63
N SER A 9 -10.02 -3.18 1.74
CA SER A 9 -10.72 -2.20 0.91
C SER A 9 -11.34 -1.13 1.80
N LEU A 10 -12.30 -1.49 2.67
CA LEU A 10 -12.99 -0.55 3.55
C LEU A 10 -12.10 0.43 4.37
N LEU A 11 -10.90 0.02 4.83
CA LEU A 11 -10.06 0.80 5.76
C LEU A 11 -9.01 1.70 5.09
N ILE A 12 -8.49 1.34 3.91
CA ILE A 12 -7.61 2.21 3.09
C ILE A 12 -8.28 3.58 2.82
N HIS A 13 -9.61 3.65 2.92
CA HIS A 13 -10.40 4.82 2.53
C HIS A 13 -10.51 5.93 3.58
N HIS A 14 -10.23 5.71 4.86
CA HIS A 14 -10.33 6.79 5.85
C HIS A 14 -9.14 7.76 5.79
N GLN A 15 -8.04 7.39 5.13
CA GLN A 15 -6.82 8.19 5.00
C GLN A 15 -6.46 8.60 3.54
N ALA A 16 -7.17 8.09 2.53
CA ALA A 16 -6.94 8.42 1.11
C ALA A 16 -7.34 9.86 0.68
N ASN A 17 -7.75 10.70 1.62
CA ASN A 17 -7.92 12.15 1.41
C ASN A 17 -6.61 12.93 1.54
N ALA A 18 -5.52 12.28 1.97
CA ALA A 18 -4.19 12.88 1.98
C ALA A 18 -3.56 12.84 0.58
N ASP A 19 -2.83 13.90 0.24
CA ASP A 19 -2.00 13.97 -0.96
C ASP A 19 -1.10 12.72 -1.05
N ALA A 20 -1.03 12.08 -2.23
CA ALA A 20 -0.20 10.90 -2.43
C ALA A 20 1.28 11.19 -2.11
N LEU A 21 1.76 12.40 -2.41
CA LEU A 21 3.09 12.83 -2.03
C LEU A 21 3.23 12.85 -0.50
N LEU A 22 2.28 13.47 0.20
CA LEU A 22 2.28 13.51 1.68
C LEU A 22 2.27 12.11 2.29
N LEU A 23 1.45 11.19 1.76
CA LEU A 23 1.40 9.80 2.23
C LEU A 23 2.74 9.08 2.02
N SER A 24 3.40 9.33 0.89
CA SER A 24 4.72 8.73 0.61
C SER A 24 5.83 9.30 1.51
N GLU A 25 5.79 10.61 1.81
CA GLU A 25 6.70 11.30 2.74
C GLU A 25 6.46 10.94 4.21
N GLN A 26 5.42 10.16 4.51
CA GLN A 26 5.16 9.66 5.86
C GLN A 26 5.82 8.30 6.13
N LEU A 27 6.49 7.69 5.15
CA LEU A 27 7.13 6.38 5.32
C LEU A 27 8.22 6.37 6.40
N ASP A 28 8.96 7.47 6.54
CA ASP A 28 10.10 7.60 7.46
C ASP A 28 9.77 8.32 8.78
N ARG A 29 8.48 8.61 9.04
CA ARG A 29 8.06 9.33 10.25
C ARG A 29 7.99 8.45 11.51
N GLN A 30 8.41 9.04 12.63
CA GLN A 30 8.42 8.42 13.96
C GLN A 30 7.32 8.92 14.91
N ASP A 31 6.18 9.36 14.38
CA ASP A 31 5.09 9.89 15.20
C ASP A 31 4.22 8.78 15.83
N GLN A 32 3.15 9.17 16.52
CA GLN A 32 2.21 8.26 17.21
C GLN A 32 1.50 7.28 16.27
N LEU A 33 1.53 7.51 14.94
CA LEU A 33 1.01 6.62 13.91
C LEU A 33 2.15 5.95 13.14
N ALA A 34 3.21 5.57 13.86
CA ALA A 34 4.35 4.85 13.30
C ALA A 34 3.92 3.58 12.55
N LEU A 35 4.68 3.26 11.50
CA LEU A 35 4.54 2.00 10.78
C LEU A 35 5.05 0.83 11.62
N ILE A 36 4.54 -0.36 11.33
CA ILE A 36 5.13 -1.60 11.82
C ILE A 36 6.58 -1.62 11.36
N PHE A 37 7.53 -1.84 12.27
CA PHE A 37 8.98 -1.75 11.97
C PHE A 37 9.43 -0.38 11.43
N ALA A 38 8.88 0.73 11.95
CA ALA A 38 9.30 2.08 11.55
C ALA A 38 10.80 2.36 11.74
N ASP A 39 11.46 1.66 12.67
CA ASP A 39 12.90 1.69 12.87
C ASP A 39 13.69 1.25 11.62
N PHE A 40 13.10 0.43 10.76
CA PHE A 40 13.67 0.04 9.47
C PHE A 40 14.07 1.25 8.62
N PHE A 41 13.27 2.31 8.66
CA PHE A 41 13.48 3.49 7.83
C PHE A 41 14.54 4.45 8.37
N GLN A 42 15.02 4.28 9.61
CA GLN A 42 15.97 5.20 10.24
C GLN A 42 17.33 5.26 9.55
N ASN A 43 17.74 4.15 8.93
CA ASN A 43 19.08 4.00 8.35
C ASN A 43 19.03 3.80 6.83
N ILE A 44 17.90 4.11 6.18
CA ILE A 44 17.77 4.00 4.74
C ILE A 44 17.35 5.33 4.13
N THR A 45 18.05 5.73 3.07
CA THR A 45 17.59 6.83 2.23
C THR A 45 16.57 6.30 1.23
N LEU A 46 15.42 6.96 1.18
CA LEU A 46 14.35 6.77 0.21
C LEU A 46 14.31 8.01 -0.71
N ASP A 47 14.60 7.82 -1.98
CA ASP A 47 14.79 8.88 -2.98
C ASP A 47 13.91 8.70 -4.23
N TYR A 48 12.87 7.86 -4.13
CA TYR A 48 11.96 7.48 -5.22
C TYR A 48 12.66 6.84 -6.42
N SER A 49 13.86 6.28 -6.22
CA SER A 49 14.52 5.43 -7.21
C SER A 49 14.00 3.99 -7.17
N LEU A 50 14.17 3.26 -8.28
CA LEU A 50 13.92 1.82 -8.31
C LEU A 50 14.78 1.06 -7.28
N THR A 51 15.98 1.54 -6.97
CA THR A 51 16.83 0.96 -5.93
C THR A 51 16.21 1.10 -4.53
N SER A 52 15.53 2.22 -4.25
CA SER A 52 14.78 2.40 -3.00
C SER A 52 13.62 1.40 -2.89
N LEU A 53 12.98 1.01 -4.00
CA LEU A 53 11.98 -0.06 -3.98
C LEU A 53 12.54 -1.41 -3.51
N LYS A 54 13.80 -1.76 -3.84
CA LYS A 54 14.42 -2.99 -3.33
C LYS A 54 14.53 -3.01 -1.79
N LYS A 55 14.76 -1.85 -1.17
CA LYS A 55 14.80 -1.73 0.29
C LYS A 55 13.40 -1.90 0.87
N ILE A 56 12.40 -1.31 0.21
CA ILE A 56 10.99 -1.45 0.58
C ILE A 56 10.51 -2.90 0.39
N ASP A 57 10.99 -3.63 -0.61
CA ASP A 57 10.68 -5.05 -0.79
C ASP A 57 11.13 -5.89 0.40
N TYR A 58 12.35 -5.64 0.90
CA TYR A 58 12.83 -6.29 2.11
C TYR A 58 11.97 -5.93 3.33
N TYR A 59 11.57 -4.67 3.48
CA TYR A 59 10.62 -4.26 4.51
C TYR A 59 9.26 -4.97 4.39
N LEU A 60 8.67 -5.02 3.20
CA LEU A 60 7.39 -5.68 2.96
C LEU A 60 7.46 -7.18 3.21
N SER A 61 8.61 -7.84 3.00
CA SER A 61 8.78 -9.24 3.39
C SER A 61 8.65 -9.45 4.91
N LYS A 62 9.16 -8.50 5.72
CA LYS A 62 8.98 -8.53 7.18
C LYS A 62 7.53 -8.29 7.57
N VAL A 63 6.89 -7.28 6.95
CA VAL A 63 5.47 -6.98 7.18
C VAL A 63 4.58 -8.16 6.81
N ARG A 64 4.84 -8.83 5.67
CA ARG A 64 4.12 -10.04 5.24
C ARG A 64 4.27 -11.17 6.26
N ASN A 65 5.49 -11.47 6.71
CA ASN A 65 5.71 -12.52 7.70
C ASN A 65 4.98 -12.20 9.02
N TYR A 66 5.07 -10.95 9.48
CA TYR A 66 4.30 -10.45 10.62
C TYR A 66 2.79 -10.63 10.39
N PHE A 67 2.30 -10.29 9.21
CA PHE A 67 0.89 -10.38 8.85
C PHE A 67 0.38 -11.84 8.85
N GLN A 68 1.13 -12.75 8.24
CA GLN A 68 0.77 -14.17 8.16
C GLN A 68 0.75 -14.81 9.55
N LEU A 69 1.76 -14.54 10.39
CA LEU A 69 1.81 -15.03 11.77
C LEU A 69 0.66 -14.46 12.62
N HIS A 70 0.41 -13.17 12.53
CA HIS A 70 -0.68 -12.55 13.28
C HIS A 70 -2.02 -13.11 12.82
N ASN A 71 -2.32 -13.22 11.53
CA ASN A 71 -3.63 -13.69 11.05
C ASN A 71 -4.04 -15.09 11.54
N GLN A 72 -3.08 -15.94 11.90
CA GLN A 72 -3.35 -17.28 12.42
C GLN A 72 -3.78 -17.30 13.89
N GLN A 73 -3.57 -16.20 14.63
CA GLN A 73 -3.87 -16.14 16.05
C GLN A 73 -5.34 -15.72 16.31
N PRO A 74 -6.02 -16.35 17.30
CA PRO A 74 -7.32 -15.88 17.76
C PRO A 74 -7.18 -14.47 18.36
N LYS A 75 -8.07 -13.56 17.97
CA LYS A 75 -8.06 -12.16 18.41
C LYS A 75 -9.44 -11.69 18.78
N SER A 76 -9.51 -10.83 19.80
CA SER A 76 -10.67 -9.99 20.07
C SER A 76 -10.96 -9.06 18.89
N ILE A 77 -12.18 -8.49 18.87
CA ILE A 77 -12.58 -7.53 17.83
C ILE A 77 -11.66 -6.29 17.85
N GLN A 78 -11.28 -5.81 19.04
CA GLN A 78 -10.46 -4.62 19.18
C GLN A 78 -9.03 -4.82 18.66
N GLU A 79 -8.43 -5.98 18.93
CA GLU A 79 -7.11 -6.34 18.39
C GLU A 79 -7.16 -6.49 16.87
N LYS A 80 -8.25 -7.05 16.31
CA LYS A 80 -8.43 -7.12 14.85
C LYS A 80 -8.49 -5.72 14.22
N LEU A 81 -9.21 -4.78 14.84
CA LEU A 81 -9.32 -3.42 14.32
C LEU A 81 -7.97 -2.69 14.36
N ALA A 82 -7.26 -2.72 15.49
CA ALA A 82 -5.94 -2.08 15.62
C ALA A 82 -4.93 -2.64 14.60
N TYR A 83 -4.89 -3.96 14.47
CA TYR A 83 -4.04 -4.65 13.50
C TYR A 83 -4.40 -4.31 12.04
N THR A 84 -5.69 -4.21 11.72
CA THR A 84 -6.12 -3.85 10.36
C THR A 84 -5.71 -2.41 10.04
N ASP A 85 -5.81 -1.50 11.02
CA ASP A 85 -5.38 -0.10 10.89
C ASP A 85 -3.85 0.02 10.69
N GLU A 86 -3.04 -0.77 11.40
CA GLU A 86 -1.59 -0.86 11.18
C GLU A 86 -1.21 -1.26 9.75
N ILE A 87 -1.79 -2.36 9.26
CA ILE A 87 -1.51 -2.87 7.91
C ILE A 87 -2.04 -1.91 6.85
N THR A 88 -3.18 -1.26 7.10
CA THR A 88 -3.73 -0.23 6.22
C THR A 88 -2.76 0.94 6.06
N ARG A 89 -2.13 1.41 7.13
CA ARG A 89 -1.10 2.46 7.04
C ARG A 89 0.08 2.02 6.18
N VAL A 90 0.53 0.76 6.30
CA VAL A 90 1.59 0.23 5.44
C VAL A 90 1.18 0.28 3.98
N ILE A 91 0.00 -0.26 3.66
CA ILE A 91 -0.52 -0.29 2.28
C ILE A 91 -0.61 1.11 1.69
N LEU A 92 -1.14 2.07 2.46
CA LEU A 92 -1.30 3.44 2.01
C LEU A 92 0.05 4.14 1.75
N ARG A 93 0.96 4.11 2.72
CA ARG A 93 2.23 4.85 2.61
C ARG A 93 3.17 4.22 1.58
N VAL A 94 3.27 2.89 1.57
CA VAL A 94 4.11 2.18 0.60
C VAL A 94 3.49 2.25 -0.80
N GLY A 95 2.17 2.12 -0.93
CA GLY A 95 1.48 2.27 -2.22
C GLY A 95 1.67 3.67 -2.79
N ALA A 96 1.52 4.70 -1.97
CA ALA A 96 1.78 6.07 -2.37
C ALA A 96 3.24 6.26 -2.85
N TYR A 97 4.21 5.70 -2.13
CA TYR A 97 5.61 5.74 -2.53
C TYR A 97 5.91 5.02 -3.85
N LEU A 98 5.29 3.86 -4.08
CA LEU A 98 5.39 3.16 -5.37
C LEU A 98 4.88 4.05 -6.50
N GLY A 99 3.70 4.66 -6.34
CA GLY A 99 3.13 5.53 -7.36
C GLY A 99 3.97 6.80 -7.59
N GLU A 100 4.52 7.40 -6.54
CA GLU A 100 5.45 8.53 -6.67
C GLU A 100 6.76 8.12 -7.35
N THR A 101 7.29 6.93 -7.07
CA THR A 101 8.45 6.38 -7.78
C THR A 101 8.18 6.31 -9.28
N LEU A 102 7.07 5.68 -9.68
CA LEU A 102 6.67 5.56 -11.10
C LEU A 102 6.49 6.93 -11.77
N ARG A 103 5.82 7.87 -11.08
CA ARG A 103 5.63 9.24 -11.54
C ARG A 103 6.94 10.02 -11.69
N GLN A 104 7.92 9.75 -10.84
CA GLN A 104 9.22 10.40 -10.93
C GLN A 104 10.07 9.86 -12.09
N GLN A 105 10.00 8.56 -12.36
CA GLN A 105 10.66 7.95 -13.52
C GLN A 105 10.00 8.34 -14.84
N ASN A 106 8.67 8.51 -14.87
CA ASN A 106 7.93 8.97 -16.05
C ASN A 106 6.83 9.99 -15.68
N LYS A 107 7.04 11.24 -16.12
CA LYS A 107 6.19 12.40 -15.79
C LYS A 107 4.80 12.39 -16.45
N ASN A 108 4.53 11.45 -17.36
CA ASN A 108 3.21 11.28 -17.96
C ASN A 108 2.20 10.69 -16.97
N TRP A 109 2.67 9.98 -15.95
CA TRP A 109 1.80 9.46 -14.89
C TRP A 109 1.27 10.60 -14.02
N ILE A 110 -0.03 10.56 -13.72
CA ILE A 110 -0.70 11.50 -12.83
C ILE A 110 -1.57 10.76 -11.82
N TRP A 111 -1.68 11.32 -10.62
CA TRP A 111 -2.61 10.84 -9.61
C TRP A 111 -4.02 11.34 -9.89
N VAL A 112 -4.98 10.43 -9.82
CA VAL A 112 -6.40 10.74 -9.93
C VAL A 112 -7.14 10.12 -8.76
N ASN A 113 -7.97 10.92 -8.09
CA ASN A 113 -8.91 10.42 -7.11
C ASN A 113 -10.18 9.99 -7.83
N THR A 114 -10.45 8.69 -7.82
CA THR A 114 -11.64 8.11 -8.46
C THR A 114 -12.66 7.68 -7.43
N LYS A 115 -13.94 7.87 -7.76
CA LYS A 115 -15.05 7.36 -6.98
C LYS A 115 -15.46 6.01 -7.56
N GLU A 116 -15.27 4.94 -6.79
CA GLU A 116 -15.70 3.60 -7.15
C GLU A 116 -16.88 3.18 -6.28
N GLN A 117 -17.85 2.49 -6.86
CA GLN A 117 -19.00 1.97 -6.13
C GLN A 117 -18.82 0.46 -5.98
N ILE A 118 -18.67 0.00 -4.74
CA ILE A 118 -18.63 -1.42 -4.42
C ILE A 118 -20.01 -1.85 -3.94
N CYS A 119 -20.56 -2.85 -4.60
CA CYS A 119 -21.75 -3.57 -4.13
C CYS A 119 -21.31 -4.57 -3.06
N THR A 120 -21.79 -4.38 -1.83
CA THR A 120 -21.60 -5.31 -0.72
C THR A 120 -22.93 -5.98 -0.37
N ASP A 121 -22.86 -7.07 0.40
CA ASP A 121 -24.03 -7.79 0.92
C ASP A 121 -24.94 -6.86 1.79
N THR A 122 -24.39 -5.75 2.27
CA THR A 122 -25.05 -4.71 3.09
C THR A 122 -25.43 -3.45 2.32
N GLY A 123 -25.22 -3.39 1.00
CA GLY A 123 -25.58 -2.26 0.15
C GLY A 123 -24.42 -1.68 -0.67
N ASN A 124 -24.68 -0.54 -1.30
CA ASN A 124 -23.73 0.15 -2.17
C ASN A 124 -22.85 1.12 -1.39
N LEU A 125 -21.55 0.85 -1.37
CA LEU A 125 -20.55 1.71 -0.75
C LEU A 125 -19.85 2.52 -1.85
N LYS A 126 -19.94 3.86 -1.77
CA LYS A 126 -19.14 4.76 -2.64
C LYS A 126 -17.83 5.06 -1.94
N MET A 127 -16.72 4.79 -2.62
CA MET A 127 -15.38 4.88 -2.05
C MET A 127 -14.46 5.73 -2.92
N HIS A 128 -13.53 6.43 -2.28
CA HIS A 128 -12.48 7.17 -2.95
C HIS A 128 -11.22 6.31 -3.08
N ARG A 129 -10.66 6.23 -4.28
CA ARG A 129 -9.49 5.42 -4.61
C ARG A 129 -8.47 6.28 -5.35
N LEU A 130 -7.26 6.36 -4.81
CA LEU A 130 -6.12 6.99 -5.46
C LEU A 130 -5.56 6.02 -6.50
N ILE A 131 -5.63 6.40 -7.77
CA ILE A 131 -5.06 5.64 -8.87
C ILE A 131 -4.01 6.48 -9.58
N LEU A 132 -3.04 5.83 -10.20
CA LEU A 132 -2.07 6.47 -11.07
C LEU A 132 -2.42 6.11 -12.53
N THR A 133 -2.41 7.09 -13.42
CA THR A 133 -2.75 6.89 -14.85
C THR A 133 -1.89 7.76 -15.75
N ASP A 134 -1.54 7.27 -16.93
CA ASP A 134 -0.91 8.01 -18.03
C ASP A 134 -1.94 8.35 -19.13
N HIS A 135 -3.23 8.33 -18.79
CA HIS A 135 -4.41 8.42 -19.65
C HIS A 135 -4.75 7.17 -20.48
N ILE A 136 -3.82 6.22 -20.62
CA ILE A 136 -4.03 4.97 -21.38
C ILE A 136 -4.18 3.79 -20.41
N HIS A 137 -3.25 3.71 -19.47
CA HIS A 137 -3.14 2.70 -18.45
C HIS A 137 -3.60 3.24 -17.10
N LYS A 138 -4.04 2.34 -16.24
CA LYS A 138 -4.43 2.66 -14.85
C LYS A 138 -3.79 1.63 -13.94
N ILE A 139 -3.18 2.11 -12.87
CA ILE A 139 -2.64 1.28 -11.82
C ILE A 139 -3.23 1.73 -10.49
N ASP A 140 -3.40 0.78 -9.57
CA ASP A 140 -3.64 1.06 -8.17
C ASP A 140 -2.42 0.60 -7.36
N PRO A 141 -1.51 1.53 -7.02
CA PRO A 141 -0.33 1.20 -6.24
C PRO A 141 -0.64 0.60 -4.85
N MET A 142 -1.75 0.99 -4.22
CA MET A 142 -2.14 0.45 -2.91
C MET A 142 -2.62 -0.99 -3.05
N HIS A 143 -3.33 -1.32 -4.12
CA HIS A 143 -3.72 -2.72 -4.40
C HIS A 143 -2.51 -3.63 -4.60
N VAL A 144 -1.50 -3.15 -5.33
CA VAL A 144 -0.25 -3.89 -5.55
C VAL A 144 0.42 -4.24 -4.21
N VAL A 145 0.50 -3.28 -3.29
CA VAL A 145 1.08 -3.52 -1.95
C VAL A 145 0.20 -4.46 -1.12
N MET A 146 -1.13 -4.31 -1.20
CA MET A 146 -2.05 -5.22 -0.52
C MET A 146 -1.84 -6.67 -0.98
N ASP A 147 -1.71 -6.90 -2.29
CA ASP A 147 -1.46 -8.22 -2.86
C ASP A 147 -0.10 -8.77 -2.41
N LEU A 148 0.94 -7.92 -2.34
CA LEU A 148 2.25 -8.30 -1.83
C LEU A 148 2.21 -8.81 -0.38
N ILE A 149 1.44 -8.15 0.48
CA ILE A 149 1.29 -8.50 1.89
C ILE A 149 0.37 -9.72 2.07
N CYS A 150 -0.71 -9.81 1.28
CA CYS A 150 -1.79 -10.76 1.52
C CYS A 150 -1.73 -12.04 0.70
N ALA A 151 -0.94 -12.11 -0.38
CA ALA A 151 -0.86 -13.30 -1.22
C ALA A 151 -0.39 -14.53 -0.44
N GLU A 152 -0.88 -15.71 -0.82
CA GLU A 152 -0.44 -16.99 -0.23
C GLU A 152 0.93 -17.38 -0.78
N GLU A 153 1.11 -17.29 -2.10
CA GLU A 153 2.40 -17.45 -2.79
C GLU A 153 3.20 -16.17 -2.77
N GLN A 154 4.54 -16.27 -2.93
CA GLN A 154 5.43 -15.10 -2.93
C GLN A 154 5.25 -14.31 -4.24
N PRO A 155 4.71 -13.08 -4.20
CA PRO A 155 4.40 -12.29 -5.36
C PRO A 155 5.66 -11.58 -5.89
N SER A 156 5.57 -11.08 -7.12
CA SER A 156 6.60 -10.23 -7.73
C SER A 156 6.85 -9.00 -6.87
N SER A 157 8.12 -8.72 -6.56
CA SER A 157 8.57 -7.54 -5.80
C SER A 157 8.08 -6.21 -6.40
N LEU A 158 7.97 -5.15 -5.59
CA LEU A 158 7.71 -3.79 -6.06
C LEU A 158 8.74 -3.32 -7.08
N TYR A 159 10.01 -3.65 -6.89
CA TYR A 159 11.06 -3.33 -7.86
C TYR A 159 10.73 -3.92 -9.24
N GLN A 160 10.43 -5.22 -9.29
CA GLN A 160 10.09 -5.89 -10.54
C GLN A 160 8.79 -5.34 -11.15
N TYR A 161 7.75 -5.16 -10.34
CA TYR A 161 6.49 -4.55 -10.79
C TYR A 161 6.73 -3.19 -11.43
N ALA A 162 7.56 -2.33 -10.82
CA ALA A 162 7.86 -1.01 -11.35
C ALA A 162 8.64 -1.08 -12.68
N LYS A 163 9.60 -2.01 -12.81
CA LYS A 163 10.29 -2.24 -14.08
C LYS A 163 9.31 -2.64 -15.19
N ASP A 164 8.41 -3.56 -14.91
CA ASP A 164 7.44 -4.06 -15.89
C ASP A 164 6.50 -2.93 -16.37
N VAL A 165 6.05 -2.07 -15.44
CA VAL A 165 5.19 -0.91 -15.77
C VAL A 165 5.96 0.14 -16.59
N LEU A 166 7.25 0.34 -16.32
CA LEU A 166 8.09 1.30 -17.05
C LEU A 166 8.64 0.76 -18.38
N GLY A 167 8.55 -0.56 -18.61
CA GLY A 167 9.08 -1.22 -19.80
C GLY A 167 10.60 -1.41 -19.79
N GLU A 168 11.20 -1.62 -18.62
CA GLU A 168 12.66 -1.78 -18.40
C GLU A 168 13.15 -3.23 -18.18
#